data_AF-A0A7C4AZ73-F1
#
_entry.id   AF-A0A7C4AZ73-F1
#
_cell.length_a   1.000
_cell.length_b   1.000
_cell.length_c   1.000
_cell.angle_alpha   90.00
_cell.angle_beta   90.00
_cell.angle_gamma   90.00
#
_symmetry.space_group_name_H-M   'P 1'
#
loop_
_entity.id
_entity.type
_entity.pdbx_description
1 polymer ?
#
loop_
_entity_poly.entity_id
_entity_poly.type
_entity_poly.pdbx_seq_one_letter_code
_entity_poly.pdbx_strand_id
1 'polypeptide(L)'
;MAGMDIGEVKRKYGGRIAVIGNVDCSYVIPLGSEKEVEDAVKETIAKASPGGGHVMASSNSIHPAVKPSNYMLMIELTKKYGTYPIDEKLIEEYAGRKYISKYLV
;
A
#
# COMPACT_ATOMS: atom_id res chain seq x y z
N MET A 1 1.10 -4.16 14.91
CA MET A 1 1.61 -3.39 13.75
C MET A 1 2.97 -2.81 14.09
N ALA A 2 3.85 -2.62 13.09
CA ALA A 2 5.21 -2.09 13.31
C ALA A 2 5.33 -0.55 13.19
N GLY A 3 4.27 0.15 12.75
CA GLY A 3 4.25 1.61 12.67
C GLY A 3 5.12 2.23 11.56
N MET A 4 5.52 1.45 10.55
CA MET A 4 6.39 1.90 9.47
C MET A 4 5.64 2.63 8.35
N ASP A 5 6.10 3.82 7.95
CA ASP A 5 5.63 4.51 6.74
C ASP A 5 6.57 4.23 5.55
N ILE A 6 6.09 3.48 4.55
CA ILE A 6 6.88 3.13 3.36
C ILE A 6 7.29 4.36 2.54
N GLY A 7 6.50 5.44 2.54
CA GLY A 7 6.84 6.69 1.88
C GLY A 7 8.03 7.38 2.54
N GLU A 8 8.16 7.29 3.87
CA GLU A 8 9.35 7.78 4.56
C GLU A 8 10.61 7.01 4.15
N VAL A 9 10.52 5.67 4.08
CA VAL A 9 11.61 4.81 3.62
C VAL A 9 11.98 5.15 2.17
N LYS A 10 10.99 5.32 1.30
CA LYS A 10 11.19 5.68 -0.11
C LYS A 10 11.88 7.05 -0.24
N ARG A 11 11.47 8.06 0.52
CA ARG A 11 12.13 9.39 0.52
C ARG A 11 13.59 9.32 0.97
N LYS A 12 13.88 8.54 2.01
CA LYS A 12 15.23 8.45 2.59
C LYS A 12 16.19 7.61 1.75
N TYR A 13 15.71 6.52 1.15
CA TYR A 13 16.59 5.49 0.58
C TYR A 13 16.22 5.06 -0.84
N GLY A 14 15.08 5.50 -1.38
CA GLY A 14 14.49 4.99 -2.61
C GLY A 14 15.25 5.23 -3.91
N GLY A 15 16.30 6.07 -3.88
CA GLY A 15 17.25 6.25 -4.99
C GLY A 15 18.45 5.30 -4.95
N ARG A 16 18.59 4.49 -3.89
CA ARG A 16 19.70 3.54 -3.70
C ARG A 16 19.22 2.09 -3.63
N ILE A 17 17.98 1.88 -3.20
CA ILE A 17 17.36 0.57 -3.05
C ILE A 17 15.93 0.57 -3.60
N ALA A 18 15.45 -0.60 -3.99
CA ALA A 18 14.03 -0.83 -4.16
C ALA A 18 13.36 -1.04 -2.79
N VAL A 19 12.11 -0.63 -2.67
CA VAL A 19 11.27 -0.91 -1.48
C VAL A 19 10.19 -1.93 -1.83
N ILE A 20 9.81 -2.76 -0.86
CA ILE A 20 8.79 -3.80 -1.02
C ILE A 20 7.79 -3.66 0.13
N GLY A 21 6.48 -3.67 -0.16
CA GLY A 21 5.42 -3.53 0.86
C GLY A 21 4.25 -2.66 0.38
N ASN A 22 3.42 -2.10 1.26
CA ASN A 22 3.28 -2.41 2.69
C ASN A 22 1.81 -2.49 3.15
N VAL A 23 0.90 -2.98 2.29
CA VAL A 23 -0.54 -3.06 2.64
C VAL A 23 -0.74 -3.97 3.86
N ASP A 24 -1.39 -3.46 4.90
CA ASP A 24 -1.53 -4.18 6.17
C ASP A 24 -2.25 -5.52 6.02
N CYS A 25 -1.55 -6.60 6.36
CA CYS A 25 -2.11 -7.94 6.39
C CYS A 25 -2.70 -8.33 7.75
N SER A 26 -2.65 -7.47 8.78
CA SER A 26 -3.13 -7.81 10.12
C SER A 26 -4.63 -7.50 10.30
N TYR A 27 -5.12 -6.39 9.72
CA TYR A 27 -6.49 -5.92 9.82
C TYR A 27 -7.09 -5.57 8.46
N VAL A 28 -6.40 -4.82 7.59
CA VAL A 28 -6.99 -4.35 6.34
C VAL A 28 -7.33 -5.49 5.40
N ILE A 29 -6.36 -6.33 5.05
CA ILE A 29 -6.63 -7.46 4.15
C ILE A 29 -7.55 -8.51 4.83
N PRO A 30 -7.38 -8.87 6.12
CA PRO A 30 -8.26 -9.84 6.78
C PRO A 30 -9.71 -9.38 6.99
N LEU A 31 -9.93 -8.15 7.46
CA LEU A 31 -11.20 -7.69 8.03
C LEU A 31 -11.76 -6.42 7.37
N GLY A 32 -10.94 -5.69 6.62
CA GLY A 32 -11.36 -4.46 5.96
C GLY A 32 -12.42 -4.70 4.89
N SER A 33 -13.28 -3.69 4.71
CA SER A 33 -14.14 -3.54 3.55
C SER A 33 -13.31 -3.29 2.28
N GLU A 34 -13.94 -3.50 1.12
CA GLU A 34 -13.30 -3.25 -0.18
C GLU A 34 -12.77 -1.82 -0.31
N LYS A 35 -13.51 -0.84 0.23
CA LYS A 35 -13.10 0.57 0.25
C LYS A 35 -11.82 0.79 1.05
N GLU A 36 -11.69 0.12 2.19
CA GLU A 36 -10.51 0.23 3.06
C GLU A 36 -9.28 -0.43 2.43
N VAL A 37 -9.47 -1.57 1.74
CA VAL A 37 -8.43 -2.20 0.92
C VAL A 37 -8.03 -1.25 -0.22
N GLU A 38 -8.99 -0.63 -0.89
CA GLU A 38 -8.74 0.31 -1.98
C GLU A 38 -7.95 1.53 -1.53
N ASP A 39 -8.33 2.13 -0.39
CA ASP A 39 -7.62 3.26 0.19
C ASP A 39 -6.18 2.89 0.56
N ALA A 40 -5.98 1.70 1.16
CA ALA A 40 -4.66 1.24 1.53
C ALA A 40 -3.76 1.03 0.30
N VAL A 41 -4.29 0.43 -0.78
CA VAL A 41 -3.54 0.22 -2.03
C VAL A 41 -3.19 1.56 -2.69
N LYS A 42 -4.17 2.45 -2.86
CA LYS A 42 -3.95 3.77 -3.49
C LYS A 42 -2.95 4.61 -2.71
N GLU A 43 -3.05 4.64 -1.38
CA GLU A 43 -2.07 5.33 -0.54
C GLU A 43 -0.67 4.72 -0.66
N THR A 44 -0.55 3.40 -0.62
CA THR A 44 0.75 2.73 -0.76
C THR A 44 1.39 3.05 -2.12
N ILE A 45 0.61 3.03 -3.20
CA ILE A 45 1.06 3.42 -4.54
C ILE A 45 1.50 4.89 -4.54
N ALA A 46 0.64 5.81 -4.09
CA ALA A 46 0.92 7.24 -4.08
C ALA A 46 2.21 7.59 -3.33
N LYS A 47 2.51 6.87 -2.24
CA LYS A 47 3.68 7.12 -1.39
C LYS A 47 4.97 6.51 -1.91
N ALA A 48 4.92 5.30 -2.46
CA ALA A 48 6.12 4.51 -2.73
C ALA A 48 6.42 4.31 -4.21
N SER A 49 5.41 4.34 -5.07
CA SER A 49 5.58 4.05 -6.49
C SER A 49 6.17 5.21 -7.31
N PRO A 50 5.84 6.50 -7.12
CA PRO A 50 6.35 7.56 -8.00
C PRO A 50 7.86 7.49 -8.24
N GLY A 51 8.28 7.52 -9.50
CA GLY A 51 9.69 7.36 -9.90
C GLY A 51 10.20 5.91 -9.97
N GLY A 52 9.36 4.90 -9.72
CA GLY A 52 9.71 3.48 -9.81
C GLY A 52 10.48 2.97 -8.60
N GLY A 53 11.00 1.74 -8.68
CA GLY A 53 11.76 1.11 -7.58
C GLY A 53 10.90 0.75 -6.36
N HIS A 54 9.66 0.37 -6.59
CA HIS A 54 8.73 -0.15 -5.60
C HIS A 54 8.07 -1.43 -6.12
N VAL A 55 8.05 -2.47 -5.29
CA VAL A 55 7.30 -3.70 -5.51
C VAL A 55 6.15 -3.74 -4.50
N MET A 56 4.92 -3.68 -5.00
CA MET A 56 3.74 -3.79 -4.14
C MET A 56 3.68 -5.16 -3.48
N ALA A 57 3.52 -5.18 -2.16
CA ALA A 57 3.33 -6.39 -1.37
C ALA A 57 2.53 -6.10 -0.09
N SER A 58 2.09 -7.16 0.59
CA SER A 58 1.57 -7.04 1.95
C SER A 58 2.68 -6.63 2.93
N SER A 59 2.28 -6.18 4.13
CA SER A 59 3.20 -5.78 5.20
C SER A 59 4.01 -6.93 5.80
N ASN A 60 3.58 -8.17 5.59
CA ASN A 60 4.25 -9.41 5.99
C ASN A 60 3.70 -10.58 5.14
N SER A 61 4.10 -11.81 5.45
CA SER A 61 3.58 -13.04 4.83
C SER A 61 2.04 -13.12 4.90
N ILE A 62 1.46 -13.61 3.81
CA ILE A 62 0.02 -13.91 3.73
C ILE A 62 -0.27 -15.12 4.62
N HIS A 63 -1.09 -14.91 5.64
CA HIS A 63 -1.42 -15.90 6.66
C HIS A 63 -2.90 -16.32 6.57
N PRO A 64 -3.33 -17.40 7.25
CA PRO A 64 -4.68 -17.98 7.07
C PRO A 64 -5.87 -17.07 7.37
N ALA A 65 -5.68 -15.95 8.08
CA ALA A 65 -6.76 -15.01 8.34
C ALA A 65 -6.95 -13.97 7.23
N VAL A 66 -6.03 -13.89 6.26
CA VAL A 66 -6.22 -13.06 5.06
C VAL A 66 -7.44 -13.55 4.30
N LYS A 67 -8.38 -12.63 4.04
CA LYS A 67 -9.54 -12.90 3.21
C LYS A 67 -9.09 -12.97 1.74
N PRO A 68 -9.27 -14.10 1.03
CA PRO A 68 -8.78 -14.24 -0.35
C PRO A 68 -9.35 -13.18 -1.30
N SER A 69 -10.62 -12.79 -1.14
CA SER A 69 -11.25 -11.76 -1.97
C SER A 69 -10.56 -10.40 -1.82
N ASN A 70 -10.16 -10.02 -0.61
CA ASN A 70 -9.49 -8.75 -0.35
C ASN A 70 -8.07 -8.76 -0.90
N TYR A 71 -7.38 -9.91 -0.84
CA TYR A 71 -6.06 -10.05 -1.45
C TYR A 71 -6.12 -10.01 -2.99
N MET A 72 -7.13 -10.64 -3.59
CA MET A 72 -7.38 -10.54 -5.04
C MET A 72 -7.68 -9.09 -5.45
N LEU A 73 -8.54 -8.39 -4.69
CA LEU A 73 -8.82 -6.98 -4.91
C LEU A 73 -7.54 -6.13 -4.83
N MET A 74 -6.68 -6.38 -3.85
CA MET A 74 -5.37 -5.70 -3.75
C MET A 74 -4.55 -5.87 -5.05
N ILE A 75 -4.48 -7.07 -5.60
CA ILE A 75 -3.75 -7.35 -6.85
C ILE A 75 -4.37 -6.59 -8.04
N GLU A 76 -5.70 -6.64 -8.17
CA GLU A 76 -6.43 -5.97 -9.25
C GLU A 76 -6.25 -4.45 -9.21
N LEU A 77 -6.38 -3.87 -8.03
CA LEU A 77 -6.16 -2.44 -7.82
C LEU A 77 -4.70 -2.03 -8.07
N THR A 78 -3.76 -2.89 -7.70
CA THR A 78 -2.33 -2.68 -8.00
C THR A 78 -2.09 -2.62 -9.50
N LYS A 79 -2.69 -3.52 -10.28
CA LYS A 79 -2.62 -3.48 -11.75
C LYS A 79 -3.29 -2.22 -12.32
N LYS A 80 -4.43 -1.83 -11.76
CA LYS A 80 -5.22 -0.67 -12.19
C LYS A 80 -4.53 0.66 -11.94
N TYR A 81 -3.95 0.85 -10.75
CA TYR A 81 -3.42 2.14 -10.29
C TYR A 81 -1.89 2.22 -10.25
N GLY A 82 -1.20 1.07 -10.34
CA GLY A 82 0.26 0.99 -10.23
C GLY A 82 1.01 0.99 -11.56
N THR A 83 0.32 1.23 -12.69
CA THR A 83 0.97 1.37 -14.00
C THR A 83 1.68 2.71 -14.09
N TYR A 84 2.91 2.70 -14.60
CA TYR A 84 3.73 3.90 -14.73
C TYR A 84 3.45 4.66 -16.05
N PRO A 85 3.53 6.00 -16.06
CA PRO A 85 3.71 6.88 -14.89
C PRO A 85 2.49 6.85 -13.96
N ILE A 86 2.72 6.99 -12.65
CA ILE A 86 1.64 7.03 -11.67
C ILE A 86 0.84 8.31 -11.85
N ASP A 87 -0.50 8.20 -11.86
CA ASP A 87 -1.42 9.34 -12.03
C ASP A 87 -1.18 10.42 -10.96
N GLU A 88 -0.93 11.64 -11.41
CA GLU A 88 -0.68 12.81 -10.56
C GLU A 88 -1.84 13.09 -9.60
N LYS A 89 -3.10 12.90 -10.05
CA LYS A 89 -4.28 13.12 -9.20
C LYS A 89 -4.34 12.11 -8.05
N LEU A 90 -3.93 10.87 -8.32
CA LEU A 90 -3.83 9.84 -7.29
C LEU A 90 -2.75 10.21 -6.25
N ILE A 91 -1.62 10.74 -6.70
CA ILE A 91 -0.55 11.19 -5.80
C ILE A 91 -1.04 12.35 -4.93
N GLU A 92 -1.63 13.38 -5.53
CA GLU A 92 -2.16 14.55 -4.82
C GLU A 92 -3.20 14.16 -3.76
N GLU A 93 -4.11 13.25 -4.10
CA GLU A 93 -5.21 12.86 -3.19
C GLU A 93 -4.73 11.93 -2.05
N TYR A 94 -3.77 11.03 -2.31
CA TYR A 94 -3.45 9.94 -1.39
C TYR A 94 -2.08 10.01 -0.72
N ALA A 95 -1.10 10.75 -1.24
CA ALA A 95 0.27 10.74 -0.70
C ALA A 95 0.34 11.26 0.76
N GLY A 96 -0.58 12.14 1.16
CA GLY A 96 -0.69 12.68 2.52
C GLY A 96 -1.59 11.87 3.46
N ARG A 97 -2.29 10.83 2.97
CA ARG A 97 -3.21 10.05 3.80
C ARG A 97 -2.45 9.11 4.75
N LYS A 98 -3.18 8.58 5.73
CA LYS A 98 -2.71 7.58 6.68
C LYS A 98 -3.83 6.60 7.03
N TYR A 99 -4.20 5.73 6.09
CA TYR A 99 -5.30 4.77 6.21
C TYR A 99 -5.19 3.92 7.49
N ILE A 100 -3.96 3.64 7.91
CA ILE A 100 -3.67 2.78 9.06
C ILE A 100 -3.97 3.44 10.41
N SER A 101 -4.10 4.78 10.46
CA SER A 101 -4.22 5.53 11.72
C SER A 101 -5.39 5.05 12.59
N LYS A 102 -6.48 4.60 11.96
CA LYS A 102 -7.66 4.09 12.67
C LYS A 102 -7.46 2.73 13.36
N TYR A 103 -6.37 2.02 13.06
CA TYR A 103 -6.02 0.74 13.65
C TYR A 103 -4.79 0.82 14.58
N LEU A 104 -4.14 1.97 14.66
CA LEU A 104 -3.09 2.23 15.62
C LEU A 104 -3.76 2.65 16.92
N VAL A 105 -3.89 1.68 17.84
CA VAL A 105 -4.31 1.88 19.23
C VAL A 105 -3.11 2.19 20.11
#